data_AF-A0A521HD23-F1
#
_entry.id   AF-A0A521HD23-F1
#
_cell.length_a   1.000
_cell.length_b   1.000
_cell.length_c   1.000
_cell.angle_alpha   90.00
_cell.angle_beta   90.00
_cell.angle_gamma   90.00
#
_symmetry.space_group_name_H-M   'P 1'
#
loop_
_entity.id
_entity.type
_entity.pdbx_description
1 polymer ?
#
loop_
_entity_poly.entity_id
_entity_poly.type
_entity_poly.pdbx_seq_one_letter_code
_entity_poly.pdbx_strand_id
1 'polypeptide(L)'
;MQDSTSREKMLKKIRQALINKTPPRFPAIDWDKNIYATQDQSLEEQFAMAFQAVGGKFVFCENKLEILEHIMDLSKQFEWTRFHVWEKNITDFLDEAEFPYTTEDYDLPEGMVGLP
;
A
#
# COMPACT_ATOMS: atom_id res chain seq x y z
N MET A 1 -41.40 21.35 57.96
CA MET A 1 -40.66 21.16 56.69
C MET A 1 -40.08 19.75 56.75
N GLN A 2 -40.67 18.78 56.05
CA GLN A 2 -40.16 17.40 56.07
C GLN A 2 -39.07 17.26 55.02
N ASP A 3 -37.84 17.03 55.49
CA ASP A 3 -36.69 16.76 54.65
C ASP A 3 -36.91 15.48 53.85
N SER A 4 -37.11 15.64 52.54
CA SER A 4 -37.14 14.50 51.61
C SER A 4 -35.91 13.61 51.81
N THR A 5 -36.15 12.32 51.97
CA THR A 5 -35.08 11.35 52.23
C THR A 5 -34.15 11.23 51.03
N SER A 6 -32.89 10.82 51.27
CA SER A 6 -31.90 10.62 50.19
C SER A 6 -32.40 9.70 49.07
N ARG A 7 -33.24 8.71 49.44
CA ARG A 7 -33.88 7.77 48.52
C ARG A 7 -34.91 8.44 47.61
N GLU A 8 -35.75 9.33 48.15
CA GLU A 8 -36.73 10.09 47.35
C GLU A 8 -36.04 11.05 46.39
N LYS A 9 -34.98 11.73 46.84
CA LYS A 9 -34.17 12.60 45.97
C LYS A 9 -33.56 11.81 44.80
N MET A 10 -33.06 10.60 45.06
CA MET A 10 -32.52 9.71 44.02
C MET A 10 -33.61 9.25 43.04
N LEU A 11 -34.75 8.77 43.55
CA LEU A 11 -35.88 8.32 42.71
C LEU A 11 -36.45 9.46 41.86
N LYS A 12 -36.51 10.69 42.40
CA LYS A 12 -36.93 11.88 41.67
C LYS A 12 -35.98 12.22 40.52
N LYS A 13 -34.66 12.10 40.72
CA LYS A 13 -33.65 12.30 39.67
C LYS A 13 -33.73 11.23 38.58
N ILE A 14 -33.90 9.96 38.95
CA ILE A 14 -34.09 8.86 37.98
C ILE A 14 -35.37 9.10 37.16
N ARG A 15 -36.48 9.45 37.81
CA ARG A 15 -37.73 9.78 37.12
C ARG A 15 -37.56 10.97 36.17
N GLN A 16 -36.87 12.04 36.59
CA GLN A 16 -36.59 13.18 35.72
C GLN A 16 -35.72 12.80 34.51
N ALA A 17 -34.70 11.95 34.69
CA ALA A 17 -33.84 11.50 33.59
C ALA A 17 -34.60 10.60 32.58
N LEU A 18 -35.60 9.86 33.04
CA LEU A 18 -36.47 9.03 32.17
C LEU A 18 -37.51 9.87 31.41
N ILE A 19 -38.02 10.95 32.01
CA ILE A 19 -38.98 11.88 31.38
C ILE A 19 -38.26 12.77 30.35
N ASN A 20 -37.14 13.36 30.76
CA ASN A 20 -36.31 14.20 29.90
C ASN A 20 -35.21 13.34 29.28
N LYS A 21 -35.59 12.44 28.36
CA LYS A 21 -34.61 11.65 27.60
C LYS A 21 -33.64 12.60 26.89
N THR A 22 -32.39 12.63 27.34
CA THR A 22 -31.32 13.32 26.63
C THR A 22 -31.27 12.76 25.22
N PRO A 23 -31.32 13.60 24.16
CA PRO A 23 -31.19 13.11 22.81
C PRO A 23 -29.87 12.34 22.68
N PRO A 24 -29.86 11.21 21.95
CA PRO A 24 -28.64 10.44 21.76
C PRO A 24 -27.56 11.37 21.19
N ARG A 25 -26.38 11.38 21.82
CA ARG A 25 -25.25 12.24 21.41
C ARG A 25 -24.86 12.05 19.94
N PHE A 26 -25.15 10.87 19.39
CA PHE A 26 -24.94 10.54 17.98
C PHE A 26 -26.16 9.76 17.45
N PRO A 27 -27.22 10.45 16.97
CA PRO A 27 -28.44 9.81 16.50
C PRO A 27 -28.27 9.03 15.20
N ALA A 28 -27.20 9.33 14.45
CA ALA A 28 -26.97 8.90 13.07
C ALA A 28 -25.67 8.10 12.90
N ILE A 29 -25.30 7.29 13.91
CA ILE A 29 -24.24 6.30 13.70
C ILE A 29 -24.89 5.14 12.94
N ASP A 30 -24.59 5.09 11.66
CA ASP A 30 -24.86 3.94 10.82
C ASP A 30 -23.84 2.84 11.17
N TRP A 31 -24.28 1.87 11.97
CA TRP A 31 -23.45 0.73 12.38
C TRP A 31 -23.18 -0.25 11.22
N ASP A 32 -23.95 -0.16 10.14
CA ASP A 32 -23.81 -1.00 8.96
C ASP A 32 -22.92 -0.35 7.89
N LYS A 33 -22.57 0.93 8.08
CA LYS A 33 -21.66 1.64 7.17
C LYS A 33 -20.26 1.05 7.27
N ASN A 34 -19.76 0.54 6.15
CA ASN A 34 -18.37 0.11 6.03
C ASN A 34 -17.43 1.31 6.30
N ILE A 35 -16.62 1.22 7.36
CA ILE A 35 -15.63 2.22 7.75
C ILE A 35 -14.26 1.97 7.12
N TYR A 36 -14.06 0.81 6.50
CA TYR A 36 -12.86 0.52 5.73
C TYR A 36 -12.96 1.23 4.39
N ALA A 37 -11.88 1.88 3.97
CA ALA A 37 -11.78 2.40 2.62
C ALA A 37 -11.82 1.21 1.66
N THR A 38 -12.87 1.11 0.86
CA THR A 38 -12.88 0.24 -0.32
C THR A 38 -11.95 0.91 -1.33
N GLN A 39 -10.80 0.29 -1.60
CA GLN A 39 -9.95 0.70 -2.71
C GLN A 39 -10.40 -0.09 -3.93
N ASP A 40 -10.84 0.63 -4.96
CA ASP A 40 -11.23 0.05 -6.25
C ASP A 40 -10.01 -0.33 -7.12
N GLN A 41 -8.80 0.00 -6.64
CA GLN A 41 -7.54 -0.19 -7.32
C GLN A 41 -6.95 -1.57 -7.04
N SER A 42 -6.30 -2.16 -8.04
CA SER A 42 -5.63 -3.45 -7.88
C SER A 42 -4.41 -3.34 -6.95
N LEU A 43 -3.90 -4.47 -6.46
CA LEU A 43 -2.71 -4.47 -5.59
C LEU A 43 -1.47 -3.92 -6.33
N GLU A 44 -1.37 -4.20 -7.62
CA GLU A 44 -0.31 -3.71 -8.50
C GLU A 44 -0.36 -2.19 -8.64
N GLU A 45 -1.55 -1.62 -8.84
CA GLU A 45 -1.74 -0.17 -8.91
C GLU A 45 -1.40 0.51 -7.58
N GLN A 46 -1.85 -0.06 -6.46
CA GLN A 46 -1.55 0.46 -5.13
C GLN A 46 -0.05 0.43 -4.86
N PHE A 47 0.64 -0.65 -5.24
CA PHE A 47 2.09 -0.75 -5.13
C PHE A 47 2.79 0.31 -5.97
N ALA A 48 2.42 0.45 -7.26
CA ALA A 48 3.02 1.43 -8.15
C ALA A 48 2.87 2.86 -7.60
N MET A 49 1.67 3.21 -7.12
CA MET A 49 1.40 4.52 -6.53
C MET A 49 2.21 4.76 -5.25
N ALA A 50 2.24 3.78 -4.34
CA ALA A 50 2.98 3.89 -3.08
C ALA A 50 4.50 3.96 -3.31
N PHE A 51 5.03 3.15 -4.24
CA PHE A 51 6.45 3.15 -4.60
C PHE A 51 6.87 4.46 -5.26
N GLN A 52 6.04 5.00 -6.16
CA GLN A 52 6.29 6.30 -6.77
C GLN A 52 6.20 7.44 -5.75
N ALA A 53 5.29 7.36 -4.77
CA ALA A 53 5.15 8.37 -3.71
C ALA A 53 6.41 8.50 -2.83
N VAL A 54 7.19 7.42 -2.68
CA VAL A 54 8.48 7.45 -1.95
C VAL A 54 9.68 7.76 -2.85
N GLY A 55 9.45 8.17 -4.10
CA GLY A 55 10.49 8.53 -5.07
C GLY A 55 11.03 7.36 -5.89
N GLY A 56 10.42 6.18 -5.80
CA GLY A 56 10.71 5.05 -6.67
C GLY A 56 10.27 5.32 -8.11
N LYS A 57 10.91 4.63 -9.06
CA LYS A 57 10.50 4.63 -10.48
C LYS A 57 9.93 3.26 -10.82
N PHE A 58 8.68 3.24 -11.25
CA PHE A 58 7.98 2.02 -11.63
C PHE A 58 7.71 2.03 -13.13
N VAL A 59 7.97 0.91 -13.81
CA VAL A 59 7.65 0.69 -15.22
C VAL A 59 6.80 -0.56 -15.32
N PHE A 60 5.58 -0.42 -15.82
CA PHE A 60 4.69 -1.55 -16.07
C PHE A 60 5.05 -2.19 -17.41
N CYS A 61 5.06 -3.52 -17.46
CA CYS A 61 5.25 -4.31 -18.68
C CYS A 61 4.09 -5.30 -18.77
N GLU A 62 3.31 -5.25 -19.85
CA GLU A 62 2.17 -6.14 -20.07
C GLU A 62 2.62 -7.57 -20.42
N ASN A 63 3.78 -7.67 -21.08
CA ASN A 63 4.34 -8.94 -21.52
C ASN A 63 5.87 -8.97 -21.34
N LYS A 64 6.44 -10.16 -21.51
CA LYS A 64 7.88 -10.40 -21.38
C LYS A 64 8.72 -9.59 -22.38
N LEU A 65 8.21 -9.33 -23.58
CA LEU A 65 8.96 -8.63 -24.62
C LEU A 65 9.16 -7.15 -24.25
N GLU A 66 8.13 -6.52 -23.68
CA GLU A 66 8.21 -5.14 -23.18
C GLU A 66 9.26 -4.96 -22.08
N ILE A 67 9.52 -6.00 -21.28
CA ILE A 67 10.59 -5.96 -20.27
C ILE A 67 11.94 -5.70 -20.94
N LEU A 68 12.26 -6.43 -22.01
CA LEU A 68 13.52 -6.27 -22.74
C LEU A 68 13.62 -4.90 -23.41
N GLU A 69 12.52 -4.45 -24.04
CA GLU A 69 12.47 -3.14 -24.68
C GLU A 69 12.74 -2.02 -23.66
N HIS A 70 12.04 -2.04 -22.53
CA HIS A 70 12.24 -1.05 -21.47
C HIS A 70 13.63 -1.11 -20.85
N ILE A 71 14.19 -2.31 -20.62
CA ILE A 71 15.57 -2.46 -20.11
C ILE A 71 16.58 -1.87 -21.10
N MET A 72 16.42 -2.11 -22.40
CA MET A 72 17.31 -1.55 -23.43
C MET A 72 17.22 -0.03 -23.50
N ASP A 73 16.02 0.53 -23.42
CA ASP A 73 15.83 1.98 -23.46
C ASP A 73 16.38 2.67 -22.21
N LEU A 74 16.17 2.07 -21.03
CA LEU A 74 16.78 2.54 -19.79
C LEU A 74 18.31 2.44 -19.84
N SER A 75 18.85 1.34 -20.37
CA SER A 75 20.29 1.15 -20.54
C SER A 75 20.91 2.22 -21.42
N LYS A 76 20.27 2.60 -22.53
CA LYS A 76 20.74 3.71 -23.37
C LYS A 76 20.63 5.04 -22.66
N GLN A 77 19.53 5.28 -21.93
CA GLN A 77 19.29 6.55 -21.25
C GLN A 77 20.27 6.80 -20.10
N PHE A 78 20.65 5.75 -19.37
CA PHE A 78 21.51 5.82 -18.20
C PHE A 78 22.92 5.27 -18.43
N GLU A 79 23.25 4.95 -19.68
CA GLU A 79 24.55 4.41 -20.12
C GLU A 79 24.98 3.16 -19.33
N TRP A 80 24.02 2.27 -19.04
CA TRP A 80 24.31 1.03 -18.32
C TRP A 80 25.10 0.08 -19.21
N THR A 81 26.21 -0.43 -18.67
CA THR A 81 27.14 -1.28 -19.41
C THR A 81 27.03 -2.75 -19.05
N ARG A 82 26.57 -3.07 -17.83
CA ARG A 82 26.50 -4.44 -17.32
C ARG A 82 25.26 -4.65 -16.45
N PHE A 83 24.62 -5.80 -16.62
CA PHE A 83 23.45 -6.23 -15.85
C PHE A 83 23.84 -7.35 -14.90
N HIS A 84 23.46 -7.19 -13.64
CA HIS A 84 23.63 -8.22 -12.63
C HIS A 84 22.28 -8.85 -12.31
N VAL A 85 22.22 -10.17 -12.27
CA VAL A 85 20.99 -10.93 -12.00
C VAL A 85 21.34 -12.07 -11.07
N TRP A 86 20.62 -12.21 -9.96
CA TRP A 86 20.78 -13.35 -9.04
C TRP A 86 19.59 -14.30 -9.03
N GLU A 87 18.43 -13.86 -9.52
CA GLU A 87 17.20 -14.64 -9.54
C GLU A 87 17.13 -15.61 -10.72
N LYS A 88 16.97 -16.90 -10.45
CA LYS A 88 16.98 -17.95 -11.48
C LYS A 88 15.84 -17.81 -12.51
N ASN A 89 14.66 -17.39 -12.07
CA ASN A 89 13.52 -17.11 -12.96
C ASN A 89 13.85 -16.02 -13.99
N ILE A 90 14.66 -15.04 -13.61
CA ILE A 90 15.06 -13.95 -14.50
C ILE A 90 16.19 -14.41 -15.41
N THR A 91 17.17 -15.16 -14.89
CA THR A 91 18.23 -15.72 -15.74
C THR A 91 17.67 -16.64 -16.82
N ASP A 92 16.73 -17.52 -16.47
CA ASP A 92 16.09 -18.42 -17.44
C ASP A 92 15.37 -17.64 -18.56
N PHE A 93 14.76 -16.50 -18.22
CA PHE A 93 14.09 -15.61 -19.17
C PHE A 93 15.09 -14.84 -20.05
N LEU A 94 16.17 -14.32 -19.46
CA LEU A 94 17.20 -13.60 -20.21
C LEU A 94 18.00 -14.53 -21.12
N ASP A 95 18.20 -15.79 -20.72
CA ASP A 95 18.81 -16.82 -21.55
C ASP A 95 17.94 -17.12 -22.79
N GLU A 96 16.61 -17.22 -22.63
CA GLU A 96 15.66 -17.36 -23.73
C GLU A 96 15.73 -16.17 -24.71
N ALA A 97 16.03 -14.98 -24.19
CA ALA A 97 16.16 -13.75 -24.95
C ALA A 97 17.58 -13.49 -25.50
N GLU A 98 18.55 -14.38 -25.24
CA GLU A 98 19.98 -14.19 -25.55
C GLU A 98 20.55 -12.86 -25.01
N PHE A 99 20.04 -12.40 -23.85
CA PHE A 99 20.40 -11.11 -23.27
C PHE A 99 21.62 -11.24 -22.34
N PRO A 100 22.63 -10.35 -22.43
CA PRO A 100 23.85 -10.46 -21.63
C PRO A 100 23.62 -10.02 -20.17
N TYR A 101 23.92 -10.91 -19.22
CA TYR A 101 23.95 -10.62 -17.78
C TYR A 101 25.16 -11.27 -17.10
N THR A 102 25.40 -10.93 -15.83
CA THR A 102 26.43 -11.51 -14.97
C THR A 102 25.81 -11.91 -13.64
N THR A 103 26.18 -13.06 -13.11
CA THR A 103 25.74 -13.57 -11.79
C THR A 103 26.84 -13.47 -10.72
N GLU A 104 28.06 -13.09 -11.11
CA GLU A 104 29.21 -13.02 -10.21
C GLU A 104 29.17 -11.78 -9.31
N ASP A 105 29.44 -11.97 -8.02
CA ASP A 105 29.39 -10.94 -6.96
C ASP A 105 30.67 -10.09 -6.83
N TYR A 106 31.68 -10.30 -7.69
CA TYR A 106 32.99 -9.68 -7.52
C TYR A 106 33.17 -8.49 -8.47
N ASP A 107 33.44 -7.34 -7.85
CA ASP A 107 33.74 -6.06 -8.49
C ASP A 107 32.53 -5.49 -9.25
N LEU A 108 31.70 -4.71 -8.54
CA LEU A 108 30.57 -3.96 -9.11
C LEU A 108 31.10 -2.59 -9.59
N PRO A 109 31.54 -2.45 -10.86
CA PRO A 109 32.01 -1.17 -11.36
C PRO A 109 30.89 -0.12 -11.38
N GLU A 110 31.28 1.15 -11.42
CA GLU A 110 30.35 2.26 -11.60
C GLU A 110 29.55 2.08 -12.90
N GLY A 111 28.21 2.05 -12.80
CA GLY A 111 27.30 1.79 -13.92
C GLY A 111 26.72 0.37 -14.01
N MET A 112 26.97 -0.50 -13.03
CA MET A 112 26.30 -1.81 -12.91
C MET A 112 24.90 -1.67 -12.30
N VAL A 113 23.93 -2.38 -12.87
CA VAL A 113 22.54 -2.39 -12.38
C VAL A 113 22.11 -3.80 -12.02
N GLY A 114 21.60 -3.95 -10.79
CA GLY A 114 20.99 -5.19 -10.31
C GLY A 114 19.54 -5.28 -10.75
N LEU A 115 19.18 -6.39 -11.38
CA LEU A 115 17.81 -6.81 -11.59
C LEU A 115 17.47 -7.83 -10.50
N PRO A 116 16.66 -7.45 -9.50
CA PRO A 116 16.27 -8.34 -8.43
C PRO A 116 15.42 -9.48 -8.94
#